data_AF-A0A9E3FLA4-F1
#
_entry.id   AF-A0A9E3FLA4-F1
#
_cell.length_a   1.000
_cell.length_b   1.000
_cell.length_c   1.000
_cell.angle_alpha   90.00
_cell.angle_beta   90.00
_cell.angle_gamma   90.00
#
_symmetry.space_group_name_H-M   'P 1'
#
loop_
_entity.id
_entity.type
_entity.pdbx_description
1 polymer ?
#
loop_
_entity_poly.entity_id
_entity_poly.type
_entity_poly.pdbx_seq_one_letter_code
_entity_poly.pdbx_strand_id
1 'polypeptide(L)' 'MTAKRNRHKQTTPFDERLQTAAREAREAARRLPPGPDRDSLLKKAGQAETACRINEWLTSPGLRAPR' A
#
# COMPACT_ATOMS: atom_id res chain seq x y z
N MET A 1 -22.89 20.47 -9.36
CA MET A 1 -22.34 20.51 -7.99
C MET A 1 -20.86 20.15 -8.05
N THR A 2 -19.95 21.10 -7.79
CA THR A 2 -18.51 20.79 -7.74
C THR A 2 -18.17 20.16 -6.39
N ALA A 3 -18.00 18.84 -6.35
CA ALA A 3 -17.60 18.13 -5.14
C ALA A 3 -16.26 18.69 -4.63
N LYS A 4 -16.21 19.12 -3.36
CA LYS A 4 -15.00 19.63 -2.72
C LYS A 4 -13.99 18.50 -2.58
N ARG A 5 -12.82 18.65 -3.20
CA ARG A 5 -11.74 17.64 -3.16
C ARG A 5 -11.06 17.69 -1.79
N ASN A 6 -11.09 16.59 -1.03
CA ASN A 6 -10.33 16.49 0.22
C ASN A 6 -8.83 16.31 -0.10
N ARG A 7 -8.07 17.40 -0.02
CA ARG A 7 -6.61 17.39 -0.13
C ARG A 7 -6.01 17.16 1.26
N HIS A 8 -5.64 15.92 1.54
CA HIS A 8 -4.84 15.58 2.71
C HIS A 8 -3.35 15.58 2.33
N LYS A 9 -2.51 16.31 3.08
CA LYS A 9 -1.06 16.22 2.92
C LYS A 9 -0.58 14.93 3.59
N GLN A 10 0.05 14.06 2.82
CA GLN A 10 0.67 12.85 3.36
C GLN A 10 2.06 13.23 3.84
N THR A 11 2.26 13.24 5.17
CA THR A 11 3.54 13.60 5.79
C THR A 11 4.55 12.46 5.70
N THR A 12 4.08 11.22 5.71
CA THR A 12 4.92 10.04 5.57
C THR A 12 5.10 9.63 4.10
N PRO A 13 6.28 9.11 3.73
CA PRO A 13 6.55 8.55 2.41
C PRO A 13 5.49 7.53 1.99
N PHE A 14 5.21 7.48 0.69
CA PHE A 14 4.23 6.54 0.15
C PHE A 14 4.60 5.08 0.45
N ASP A 15 5.90 4.79 0.42
CA ASP A 15 6.44 3.45 0.68
C ASP A 15 6.18 2.97 2.11
N GLU A 16 6.51 3.80 3.10
CA GLU A 16 6.28 3.50 4.52
C GLU A 16 4.80 3.23 4.82
N ARG A 17 3.91 3.97 4.15
CA ARG A 17 2.46 3.79 4.29
C ARG A 17 1.99 2.47 3.71
N LEU A 18 2.54 2.04 2.57
CA LEU A 18 2.24 0.74 1.98
C LEU A 18 2.76 -0.41 2.84
N GLN A 19 3.99 -0.29 3.36
CA GLN A 19 4.56 -1.28 4.27
C GLN A 19 3.71 -1.42 5.55
N THR A 20 3.27 -0.28 6.12
CA THR A 20 2.39 -0.26 7.29
C THR A 20 1.06 -0.96 6.99
N ALA A 21 0.42 -0.62 5.87
CA ALA A 21 -0.84 -1.23 5.46
C ALA A 21 -0.72 -2.75 5.24
N ALA A 22 0.39 -3.21 4.63
CA ALA A 22 0.66 -4.63 4.45
C ALA A 22 0.78 -5.37 5.81
N ARG A 23 1.52 -4.77 6.75
CA ARG A 23 1.69 -5.32 8.11
C ARG A 23 0.36 -5.39 8.85
N GLU A 24 -0.40 -4.31 8.86
CA GLU A 24 -1.71 -4.25 9.53
C GLU A 24 -2.69 -5.27 8.94
N ALA A 25 -2.72 -5.40 7.62
CA ALA A 25 -3.57 -6.38 6.95
C ALA A 25 -3.19 -7.83 7.30
N ARG A 26 -1.89 -8.14 7.41
CA ARG A 26 -1.41 -9.46 7.87
C ARG A 26 -1.76 -9.73 9.33
N GLU A 27 -1.57 -8.75 10.21
CA GLU A 27 -1.92 -8.87 11.63
C GLU A 27 -3.43 -9.05 11.82
N ALA A 28 -4.25 -8.32 11.06
CA ALA A 28 -5.70 -8.52 11.07
C ALA A 28 -6.09 -9.91 10.53
N ALA A 29 -5.45 -10.38 9.46
CA ALA A 29 -5.67 -11.72 8.91
C ALA A 29 -5.30 -12.83 9.90
N ARG A 30 -4.25 -12.65 10.72
CA ARG A 30 -3.83 -13.61 11.75
C ARG A 30 -4.84 -13.78 12.88
N ARG A 31 -5.63 -12.74 13.17
CA ARG A 31 -6.65 -12.76 14.23
C ARG A 31 -7.96 -13.42 13.78
N LEU A 32 -8.15 -13.62 12.48
CA LEU A 32 -9.35 -14.23 11.93
C LEU A 32 -9.18 -15.73 11.70
N PRO A 33 -10.25 -16.52 11.86
CA PRO A 33 -10.26 -17.90 11.43
C PRO A 33 -10.07 -18.00 9.90
N PRO A 34 -9.65 -19.17 9.38
CA PRO A 34 -9.66 -19.43 7.94
C PRO A 34 -11.04 -19.12 7.34
N GLY A 35 -11.07 -18.31 6.29
CA GLY A 35 -12.32 -17.87 5.66
C GLY A 35 -12.12 -16.69 4.71
N PRO A 36 -13.20 -16.29 4.01
CA PRO A 36 -13.14 -15.28 2.95
C PRO A 36 -12.66 -13.90 3.44
N ASP A 37 -12.96 -13.55 4.69
CA ASP A 37 -12.52 -12.29 5.29
C ASP A 37 -11.00 -12.28 5.53
N ARG A 38 -10.45 -13.39 6.02
CA ARG A 38 -9.01 -13.57 6.18
C ARG A 38 -8.30 -13.52 4.82
N ASP A 39 -8.84 -14.21 3.82
CA ASP A 39 -8.26 -14.24 2.48
C ASP A 39 -8.30 -12.86 1.81
N SER A 40 -9.36 -12.09 2.04
CA SER A 40 -9.48 -10.72 1.56
C SER A 40 -8.41 -9.80 2.18
N LEU A 41 -8.11 -9.98 3.47
CA LEU A 41 -7.03 -9.23 4.14
C LEU A 41 -5.66 -9.66 3.64
N LEU A 42 -5.41 -10.95 3.44
CA LEU A 42 -4.16 -11.45 2.87
C LEU A 42 -3.95 -10.92 1.45
N LYS A 43 -5.02 -10.86 0.63
CA LYS A 43 -4.97 -10.27 -0.70
C LYS A 43 -4.62 -8.78 -0.66
N LYS A 44 -5.21 -8.02 0.28
CA LYS A 44 -4.87 -6.60 0.50
C LYS A 44 -3.40 -6.43 0.91
N ALA A 45 -2.89 -7.29 1.78
CA ALA A 45 -1.47 -7.28 2.17
C ALA A 45 -0.55 -7.50 0.95
N GLY A 46 -0.84 -8.51 0.13
CA GLY A 46 -0.08 -8.79 -1.08
C GLY A 46 -0.15 -7.64 -2.11
N GLN A 47 -1.29 -6.97 -2.24
CA GLN A 47 -1.42 -5.78 -3.09
C GLN A 47 -0.55 -4.62 -2.59
N ALA A 48 -0.51 -4.39 -1.28
CA ALA A 48 0.32 -3.34 -0.69
C ALA A 48 1.83 -3.61 -0.87
N GLU A 49 2.25 -4.87 -0.72
CA GLU A 49 3.63 -5.31 -1.00
C GLU A 49 4.01 -5.15 -2.47
N THR A 50 3.09 -5.50 -3.37
CA THR A 50 3.30 -5.32 -4.82
C THR A 50 3.42 -3.83 -5.16
N ALA A 51 2.59 -2.99 -4.57
CA ALA A 51 2.65 -1.55 -4.76
C ALA A 51 3.96 -0.95 -4.22
N CYS A 52 4.48 -1.47 -3.12
CA CYS A 52 5.78 -1.08 -2.55
C CYS A 52 6.90 -1.36 -3.57
N ARG A 53 6.96 -2.57 -4.12
CA ARG A 53 7.93 -2.95 -5.16
C ARG A 53 7.81 -2.09 -6.43
N ILE A 54 6.60 -1.78 -6.88
CA ILE A 54 6.39 -0.89 -8.04
C ILE A 54 6.92 0.52 -7.72
N ASN A 55 6.65 1.01 -6.52
CA ASN A 55 7.14 2.31 -6.07
C ASN A 55 8.67 2.36 -6.00
N GLU A 56 9.32 1.30 -5.51
CA GLU A 56 10.79 1.15 -5.56
C GLU A 56 11.31 1.24 -7.01
N TRP A 57 10.68 0.53 -7.96
CA TRP A 57 11.06 0.60 -9.37
C TRP A 57 10.94 2.01 -9.96
N LEU A 58 9.82 2.70 -9.70
CA LEU A 58 9.57 4.05 -10.21
C LEU A 58 10.48 5.12 -9.59
N THR A 59 10.98 4.87 -8.38
CA THR A 59 11.87 5.79 -7.66
C THR A 59 13.36 5.50 -7.93
N SER A 60 13.68 4.35 -8.51
CA SER A 60 15.05 3.97 -8.87
C SER A 60 15.68 4.94 -9.88
N PRO A 61 16.89 5.47 -9.62
CA PRO A 61 17.55 6.45 -10.49
C PRO A 61 17.78 5.96 -11.92
N GLY A 62 18.01 4.66 -12.13
CA GLY A 62 18.33 4.08 -13.44
C GLY A 62 17.15 4.01 -14.42
N LEU A 63 15.92 4.23 -13.93
CA LEU A 63 14.70 4.25 -14.74
C LEU A 63 14.12 5.66 -14.90
N ARG A 64 14.72 6.67 -14.26
CA ARG A 64 14.35 8.06 -14.50
C ARG A 64 15.04 8.54 -15.76
N ALA A 65 14.27 9.18 -16.64
CA ALA A 65 14.85 9.92 -17.75
C ALA A 65 15.89 10.91 -17.20
N PRO A 66 17.10 11.00 -17.81
CA PRO A 66 18.10 11.97 -17.40
C PRO A 66 17.49 13.38 -17.48
N ARG A 67 17.81 14.19 -16.47
CA ARG A 67 17.34 15.58 -16.37
C ARG A 67 18.13 16.50 -17.30
#